data_AF-M1AKP9-F1
#
_entry.id   AF-M1AKP9-F1
#
_cell.length_a   1.000
_cell.length_b   1.000
_cell.length_c   1.000
_cell.angle_alpha   90.00
_cell.angle_beta   90.00
_cell.angle_gamma   90.00
#
_symmetry.space_group_name_H-M   'P 1'
#
loop_
_entity.id
_entity.type
_entity.pdbx_description
1 polymer ?
#
loop_
_entity_poly.entity_id
_entity_poly.type
_entity_poly.pdbx_seq_one_letter_code
_entity_poly.pdbx_strand_id
1 'polypeptide(L)'
;MFEHARRLKGLLFRVPLVATASMSKEIALAGCSFVKQVRYLKQKSGFLYTALYLKQCAVSLQRYYAGNYHKGDLLSVPVSLTRCGIPKIIPAVLRKHVRAKSDRGDKLVKLYLSWFGLAKLILVAKKVTKATFSSMASPHPDIGRVLEVLDEIKTSFRDLQPIYLPHLQNIPLELGMSWEPTWKSTPLLDNFVRSF
;
A
#
# COMPACT_ATOMS: atom_id res chain seq x y z
N MET A 1 7.08 23.29 2.37
CA MET A 1 7.26 22.18 3.35
C MET A 1 8.30 21.10 2.99
N PHE A 2 9.20 21.32 2.00
CA PHE A 2 10.40 20.48 1.78
C PHE A 2 11.68 21.32 1.53
N GLU A 3 11.69 22.58 1.97
CA GLU A 3 12.90 23.43 1.98
C GLU A 3 13.96 22.90 2.96
N HIS A 4 13.57 22.02 3.88
CA HIS A 4 14.50 21.37 4.79
C HIS A 4 15.05 20.04 4.26
N ALA A 5 15.63 20.03 3.07
CA ALA A 5 16.48 18.90 2.65
C ALA A 5 17.62 18.62 3.66
N ARG A 6 18.06 19.64 4.41
CA ARG A 6 18.94 19.49 5.59
C ARG A 6 18.29 18.71 6.74
N ARG A 7 17.03 18.99 7.11
CA ARG A 7 16.34 18.24 8.18
C ARG A 7 16.06 16.80 7.77
N LEU A 8 15.73 16.54 6.49
CA LEU A 8 15.54 15.18 6.00
C LEU A 8 16.85 14.38 6.04
N LYS A 9 17.98 14.98 5.63
CA LYS A 9 19.32 14.39 5.82
C LYS A 9 19.58 14.12 7.32
N GLY A 10 19.32 15.08 8.20
CA GLY A 10 19.49 14.92 9.65
C GLY A 10 18.66 13.78 10.23
N LEU A 11 17.38 13.67 9.88
CA LEU A 11 16.52 12.54 10.26
C LEU A 11 17.01 11.21 9.69
N LEU A 12 17.41 11.19 8.41
CA LEU A 12 17.91 9.98 7.74
C LEU A 12 19.23 9.46 8.32
N PHE A 13 20.11 10.33 8.82
CA PHE A 13 21.34 9.94 9.53
C PHE A 13 21.11 9.62 11.01
N ARG A 14 20.05 10.16 11.62
CA ARG A 14 19.59 9.71 12.95
C ARG A 14 19.01 8.31 12.93
N VAL A 15 18.38 7.88 11.83
CA VAL A 15 17.82 6.52 11.71
C VAL A 15 18.87 5.42 11.91
N PRO A 16 20.06 5.42 11.26
CA PRO A 16 21.17 4.53 11.60
C PRO A 16 21.60 4.58 13.06
N LEU A 17 21.68 5.78 13.65
CA LEU A 17 22.09 5.93 15.04
C LEU A 17 21.07 5.29 16.00
N VAL A 18 19.77 5.36 15.69
CA VAL A 18 18.71 4.75 16.50
C VAL A 18 18.56 3.25 16.22
N ALA A 19 18.67 2.82 14.95
CA ALA A 19 18.42 1.44 14.54
C ALA A 19 19.63 0.52 14.69
N THR A 20 20.85 1.03 14.54
CA THR A 20 22.09 0.24 14.56
C THR A 20 23.10 0.69 15.61
N ALA A 21 22.78 1.72 16.41
CA ALA A 21 23.64 2.30 17.47
C ALA A 21 25.06 2.70 17.00
N SER A 22 25.29 2.73 15.68
CA SER A 22 26.60 2.93 15.06
C SER A 22 26.40 3.40 13.62
N MET A 23 27.28 4.29 13.14
CA MET A 23 27.26 4.79 11.76
C MET A 23 28.57 4.42 11.06
N SER A 24 28.58 3.32 10.32
CA SER A 24 29.70 2.94 9.47
C SER A 24 29.71 3.77 8.17
N LYS A 25 30.88 3.91 7.53
CA LYS A 25 31.03 4.62 6.25
C LYS A 25 30.10 4.07 5.17
N GLU A 26 29.94 2.75 5.12
CA GLU A 26 29.04 2.07 4.19
C GLU A 26 27.57 2.48 4.41
N ILE A 27 27.11 2.50 5.66
CA ILE A 27 25.73 2.87 6.00
C ILE A 27 25.48 4.35 5.66
N ALA A 28 26.46 5.22 5.89
CA ALA A 28 26.36 6.63 5.53
C ALA A 28 26.25 6.83 4.01
N LEU A 29 27.07 6.11 3.22
CA LEU A 29 27.01 6.12 1.76
C LEU A 29 25.67 5.55 1.24
N ALA A 30 25.18 4.48 1.87
CA ALA A 30 23.89 3.88 1.55
C ALA A 30 22.73 4.86 1.81
N GLY A 31 22.76 5.57 2.94
CA GLY A 31 21.81 6.63 3.25
C GLY A 31 21.85 7.76 2.22
N CYS A 32 23.04 8.24 1.85
CA CYS A 32 23.20 9.23 0.79
C CYS A 32 22.60 8.77 -0.56
N SER A 33 22.87 7.53 -0.95
CA SER A 33 22.31 6.94 -2.18
C SER A 33 20.79 6.83 -2.12
N PHE A 34 20.24 6.41 -0.97
CA PHE A 34 18.81 6.32 -0.74
C PHE A 34 18.13 7.69 -0.85
N VAL A 35 18.69 8.72 -0.20
CA VAL A 35 18.18 10.11 -0.27
C VAL A 35 18.15 10.61 -1.71
N LYS A 36 19.23 10.38 -2.48
CA LYS A 36 19.31 10.77 -3.89
C LYS A 36 18.18 10.12 -4.69
N GLN A 37 17.95 8.82 -4.50
CA GLN A 37 16.90 8.10 -5.20
C GLN A 37 15.49 8.59 -4.83
N VAL A 38 15.22 8.81 -3.54
CA VAL A 38 13.92 9.33 -3.07
C VAL A 38 13.66 10.73 -3.59
N ARG A 39 14.69 11.60 -3.61
CA ARG A 39 14.58 12.94 -4.19
C ARG A 39 14.29 12.89 -5.69
N TYR A 40 14.96 12.00 -6.42
CA TYR A 40 14.72 11.79 -7.85
C TYR A 40 13.27 11.32 -8.11
N LEU A 41 12.79 10.32 -7.36
CA LEU A 41 11.41 9.82 -7.47
C LEU A 41 10.38 10.92 -7.18
N LYS A 42 10.64 11.72 -6.14
CA LYS A 42 9.79 12.88 -5.82
C LYS A 42 9.74 13.88 -6.96
N GLN A 43 10.88 14.23 -7.54
CA GLN A 43 10.94 15.21 -8.63
C GLN A 43 10.25 14.71 -9.90
N LYS A 44 10.35 13.41 -10.19
CA LYS A 44 9.77 12.81 -11.40
C LYS A 44 8.29 12.47 -11.28
N SER A 45 7.83 12.04 -10.12
CA SER A 45 6.52 11.38 -9.96
C SER A 45 5.69 11.91 -8.79
N GLY A 46 6.20 12.90 -8.05
CA GLY A 46 5.49 13.54 -6.95
C GLY A 46 5.49 12.74 -5.63
N PHE A 47 4.85 13.31 -4.62
CA PHE A 47 4.86 12.78 -3.25
C PHE A 47 4.04 11.52 -3.06
N LEU A 48 2.85 11.45 -3.66
CA LEU A 48 1.95 10.29 -3.55
C LEU A 48 2.65 9.03 -4.07
N TYR A 49 3.17 9.09 -5.30
CA TYR A 49 3.90 7.98 -5.89
C TYR A 49 5.11 7.58 -5.04
N THR A 50 5.89 8.56 -4.58
CA THR A 50 7.08 8.29 -3.75
C THR A 50 6.71 7.57 -2.45
N ALA A 51 5.60 7.96 -1.79
CA ALA A 51 5.13 7.31 -0.58
C ALA A 51 4.67 5.86 -0.84
N LEU A 52 3.89 5.64 -1.89
CA LEU A 52 3.43 4.30 -2.26
C LEU A 52 4.60 3.40 -2.70
N TYR A 53 5.56 3.94 -3.45
CA TYR A 53 6.77 3.23 -3.86
C TYR A 53 7.59 2.76 -2.66
N LEU A 54 7.81 3.63 -1.66
CA LEU A 54 8.54 3.29 -0.45
C LEU A 54 7.80 2.24 0.40
N LYS A 55 6.47 2.34 0.52
CA LYS A 55 5.65 1.31 1.16
C LYS A 55 5.80 -0.04 0.45
N GLN A 56 5.72 -0.06 -0.88
CA GLN A 56 5.88 -1.30 -1.65
C GLN A 56 7.28 -1.89 -1.52
N CYS A 57 8.33 -1.06 -1.41
CA CYS A 57 9.68 -1.51 -1.11
C CYS A 57 9.77 -2.23 0.26
N ALA A 58 9.09 -1.69 1.29
CA ALA A 58 9.04 -2.32 2.60
C ALA A 58 8.36 -3.70 2.55
N VAL A 59 7.19 -3.78 1.92
CA VAL A 59 6.45 -5.05 1.75
C VAL A 59 7.28 -6.07 0.98
N SER A 60 7.94 -5.66 -0.11
CA SER A 60 8.77 -6.56 -0.92
C SER A 60 9.97 -7.10 -0.12
N LEU A 61 10.60 -6.25 0.70
CA LEU A 61 11.70 -6.66 1.57
C LEU A 61 11.22 -7.62 2.68
N GLN A 62 10.06 -7.36 3.27
CA GLN A 62 9.45 -8.24 4.28
C GLN A 62 9.06 -9.60 3.69
N ARG A 63 8.42 -9.63 2.52
CA ARG A 63 8.08 -10.86 1.79
C ARG A 63 9.32 -11.68 1.49
N TYR A 64 10.38 -11.04 1.01
CA TYR A 64 11.66 -11.72 0.79
C TYR A 64 12.21 -12.32 2.08
N TYR A 65 12.23 -11.55 3.17
CA TYR A 65 12.80 -11.99 4.44
C TYR A 65 11.99 -13.14 5.08
N ALA A 66 10.66 -13.10 4.93
CA ALA A 66 9.74 -14.15 5.35
C ALA A 66 9.76 -15.40 4.44
N GLY A 67 10.46 -15.35 3.30
CA GLY A 67 10.48 -16.46 2.33
C GLY A 67 9.20 -16.60 1.50
N ASN A 68 8.29 -15.62 1.57
CA ASN A 68 6.99 -15.63 0.90
C ASN A 68 7.00 -14.73 -0.35
N TYR A 69 8.00 -14.89 -1.22
CA TYR A 69 8.11 -14.17 -2.48
C TYR A 69 7.81 -15.09 -3.66
N HIS A 70 6.83 -14.71 -4.48
CA HIS A 70 6.52 -15.40 -5.73
C HIS A 70 6.76 -14.48 -6.94
N LYS A 71 7.37 -15.05 -7.97
CA LYS A 71 7.62 -14.35 -9.23
C LYS A 71 6.29 -14.21 -9.97
N GLY A 72 5.82 -12.98 -10.14
CA GLY A 72 4.52 -12.68 -10.76
C GLY A 72 3.49 -12.08 -9.82
N ASP A 73 3.82 -11.96 -8.52
CA ASP A 73 2.97 -11.24 -7.56
C ASP A 73 2.60 -9.85 -8.07
N LEU A 74 1.29 -9.55 -8.03
CA LEU A 74 0.78 -8.22 -8.30
C LEU A 74 1.29 -7.25 -7.23
N LEU A 75 2.08 -6.27 -7.65
CA LEU A 75 2.53 -5.17 -6.81
C LEU A 75 1.57 -3.99 -7.00
N SER A 76 1.17 -3.32 -5.90
CA SER A 76 0.29 -2.14 -6.01
C SER A 76 0.95 -0.96 -6.72
N VAL A 77 2.28 -0.90 -6.72
CA VAL A 77 3.09 0.09 -7.45
C VAL A 77 4.27 -0.62 -8.11
N PRO A 78 4.65 -0.23 -9.34
CA PRO A 78 5.81 -0.80 -10.00
C PRO A 78 7.10 -0.47 -9.22
N VAL A 79 7.73 -1.51 -8.66
CA VAL A 79 9.03 -1.42 -8.00
C VAL A 79 10.03 -2.29 -8.75
N SER A 80 11.22 -1.77 -9.01
CA SER A 80 12.29 -2.59 -9.58
C SER A 80 12.81 -3.56 -8.52
N LEU A 81 12.51 -4.85 -8.69
CA LEU A 81 12.95 -5.93 -7.82
C LEU A 81 14.08 -6.75 -8.47
N THR A 82 14.84 -7.46 -7.65
CA THR A 82 15.69 -8.57 -8.13
C THR A 82 14.85 -9.78 -8.50
N ARG A 83 15.47 -10.78 -9.14
CA ARG A 83 14.86 -12.09 -9.40
C ARG A 83 14.32 -12.78 -8.13
N CYS A 84 14.83 -12.39 -6.96
CA CYS A 84 14.44 -12.93 -5.66
C CYS A 84 13.50 -12.01 -4.87
N GLY A 85 13.01 -10.90 -5.44
CA GLY A 85 12.08 -10.01 -4.73
C GLY A 85 12.70 -8.90 -3.87
N ILE A 86 14.04 -8.82 -3.79
CA ILE A 86 14.70 -7.71 -3.06
C ILE A 86 14.63 -6.41 -3.88
N PRO A 87 14.18 -5.28 -3.31
CA PRO A 87 14.18 -3.98 -4.00
C PRO A 87 15.55 -3.52 -4.49
N LYS A 88 15.63 -3.04 -5.75
CA LYS A 88 16.88 -2.52 -6.35
C LYS A 88 17.30 -1.15 -5.82
N ILE A 89 16.43 -0.46 -5.07
CA ILE A 89 16.82 0.75 -4.32
C ILE A 89 17.90 0.45 -3.27
N ILE A 90 18.03 -0.82 -2.86
CA ILE A 90 19.13 -1.30 -2.02
C ILE A 90 20.33 -1.62 -2.93
N PRO A 91 21.52 -1.02 -2.69
CA PRO A 91 22.73 -1.28 -3.46
C PRO A 91 23.10 -2.77 -3.55
N ALA A 92 23.73 -3.17 -4.66
CA ALA A 92 24.11 -4.57 -4.89
C ALA A 92 24.98 -5.17 -3.77
N VAL A 93 25.93 -4.39 -3.24
CA VAL A 93 26.83 -4.82 -2.16
C VAL A 93 26.03 -5.16 -0.89
N LEU A 94 25.10 -4.31 -0.48
CA LEU A 94 24.28 -4.52 0.71
C LEU A 94 23.28 -5.67 0.53
N ARG A 95 22.77 -5.87 -0.68
CA ARG A 95 21.91 -7.02 -0.99
C ARG A 95 22.62 -8.36 -0.80
N LYS A 96 23.95 -8.44 -0.96
CA LYS A 96 24.71 -9.67 -0.65
C LYS A 96 24.62 -10.02 0.84
N HIS A 97 24.75 -9.02 1.72
CA HIS A 97 24.61 -9.23 3.16
C HIS A 97 23.19 -9.59 3.58
N VAL A 98 22.17 -8.98 2.94
CA VAL A 98 20.76 -9.35 3.18
C VAL A 98 20.47 -10.79 2.77
N ARG A 99 21.06 -11.27 1.66
CA ARG A 99 20.92 -12.66 1.21
C ARG A 99 21.64 -13.65 2.12
N ALA A 100 22.77 -13.25 2.69
CA ALA A 100 23.55 -14.08 3.58
C ALA A 100 22.83 -14.40 4.90
N LYS A 101 21.75 -13.65 5.25
CA LYS A 101 20.99 -13.81 6.51
C LYS A 101 21.88 -13.88 7.77
N SER A 102 22.96 -13.10 7.78
CA SER A 102 23.81 -12.94 8.96
C SER A 102 23.26 -11.86 9.88
N ASP A 103 23.72 -11.80 11.13
CA ASP A 103 23.33 -10.73 12.08
C ASP A 103 23.49 -9.31 11.51
N ARG A 104 24.48 -9.12 10.63
CA ARG A 104 24.70 -7.86 9.90
C ARG A 104 23.61 -7.62 8.86
N GLY A 105 23.18 -8.67 8.15
CA GLY A 105 22.03 -8.64 7.23
C GLY A 105 20.75 -8.22 7.94
N ASP A 106 20.49 -8.77 9.13
CA ASP A 106 19.30 -8.47 9.94
C ASP A 106 19.26 -7.00 10.37
N LYS A 107 20.41 -6.48 10.82
CA LYS A 107 20.57 -5.05 11.13
C LYS A 107 20.32 -4.18 9.89
N LEU A 108 20.81 -4.59 8.72
CA LEU A 108 20.57 -3.86 7.46
C LEU A 108 19.09 -3.91 7.04
N VAL A 109 18.42 -5.05 7.20
CA VAL A 109 16.98 -5.17 6.90
C VAL A 109 16.19 -4.24 7.80
N LYS A 110 16.44 -4.26 9.12
CA LYS A 110 15.81 -3.33 10.08
C LYS A 110 16.03 -1.87 9.67
N LEU A 111 17.27 -1.51 9.33
CA LEU A 111 17.61 -0.16 8.89
C LEU A 111 16.83 0.27 7.64
N TYR A 112 16.79 -0.58 6.60
CA TYR A 112 16.05 -0.26 5.38
C TYR A 112 14.54 -0.21 5.60
N LEU A 113 13.99 -1.06 6.45
CA LEU A 113 12.58 -0.99 6.85
C LEU A 113 12.27 0.33 7.57
N SER A 114 13.17 0.80 8.45
CA SER A 114 13.04 2.12 9.09
C SER A 114 13.08 3.25 8.05
N TRP A 115 13.99 3.19 7.08
CA TRP A 115 14.05 4.18 6.00
C TRP A 115 12.82 4.16 5.09
N PHE A 116 12.30 3.00 4.73
CA PHE A 116 11.05 2.88 3.98
C PHE A 116 9.84 3.37 4.80
N GLY A 117 9.87 3.19 6.12
CA GLY A 117 8.88 3.71 7.05
C GLY A 117 8.72 5.24 7.04
N LEU A 118 9.75 5.97 6.58
CA LEU A 118 9.67 7.43 6.38
C LEU A 118 8.60 7.84 5.34
N ALA A 119 8.08 6.89 4.55
CA ALA A 119 6.89 7.11 3.72
C ALA A 119 5.69 7.65 4.52
N LYS A 120 5.58 7.31 5.82
CA LYS A 120 4.53 7.81 6.71
C LYS A 120 4.64 9.31 7.00
N LEU A 121 5.84 9.89 6.86
CA LEU A 121 6.08 11.32 7.06
C LEU A 121 5.78 12.16 5.81
N ILE A 122 5.59 11.51 4.66
CA ILE A 122 5.21 12.20 3.43
C ILE A 122 3.73 12.53 3.57
N LEU A 123 3.42 13.83 3.71
CA LEU A 123 2.04 14.33 3.70
C LEU A 123 1.44 14.06 2.31
N VAL A 124 0.64 13.01 2.23
CA VAL A 124 -0.21 12.68 1.09
C VAL A 124 -1.55 13.42 1.25
N ALA A 125 -2.27 13.65 0.15
CA ALA A 125 -3.51 14.42 0.09
C ALA A 125 -4.49 14.13 1.24
N LYS A 126 -5.29 15.14 1.59
CA LYS A 126 -6.29 15.09 2.67
C LYS A 126 -7.16 13.83 2.53
N LYS A 127 -7.46 13.20 3.67
CA LYS A 127 -8.35 12.03 3.76
C LYS A 127 -9.64 12.33 2.98
N VAL A 128 -9.96 11.49 2.00
CA VAL A 128 -11.23 11.55 1.29
C VAL A 128 -12.33 11.24 2.30
N THR A 129 -13.16 12.23 2.61
CA THR A 129 -14.29 12.07 3.53
C THR A 129 -15.49 11.56 2.75
N LYS A 130 -16.48 10.96 3.43
CA LYS A 130 -17.74 10.54 2.79
C LYS A 130 -18.38 11.70 2.01
N ALA A 131 -18.19 12.94 2.47
CA ALA A 131 -18.62 14.17 1.81
C ALA A 131 -17.97 14.42 0.43
N THR A 132 -16.84 13.80 0.13
CA THR A 132 -16.18 13.91 -1.19
C THR A 132 -16.81 12.96 -2.23
N PHE A 133 -17.62 11.99 -1.79
CA PHE A 133 -18.30 11.05 -2.67
C PHE A 133 -19.78 11.40 -2.74
N SER A 134 -20.30 11.65 -3.94
CA SER A 134 -21.74 11.64 -4.20
C SER A 134 -22.19 10.20 -4.45
N SER A 135 -23.37 9.83 -3.95
CA SER A 135 -24.00 8.58 -4.33
C SER A 135 -24.29 8.60 -5.83
N MET A 136 -23.87 7.57 -6.56
CA MET A 136 -24.29 7.38 -7.95
C MET A 136 -25.81 7.17 -8.07
N ALA A 137 -26.43 6.64 -7.01
CA ALA A 137 -27.88 6.50 -6.92
C ALA A 137 -28.46 7.72 -6.21
N SER A 138 -29.12 8.59 -6.95
CA SER A 138 -30.09 9.53 -6.41
C SER A 138 -31.40 8.77 -6.14
N PRO A 139 -32.03 8.90 -4.96
CA PRO A 139 -33.36 8.33 -4.76
C PRO A 139 -34.31 8.94 -5.80
N HIS A 140 -35.09 8.08 -6.46
CA HIS A 140 -36.12 8.54 -7.39
C HIS A 140 -37.13 9.40 -6.61
N PRO A 141 -37.61 10.54 -7.16
CA PRO A 141 -38.52 11.45 -6.45
C PRO A 141 -39.77 10.74 -5.91
N ASP A 142 -40.28 9.75 -6.65
CA ASP A 142 -41.42 8.93 -6.25
C ASP A 142 -41.02 7.49 -5.96
N ILE A 143 -40.55 7.25 -4.74
CA ILE A 143 -40.21 5.90 -4.25
C ILE A 143 -41.44 4.96 -4.30
N GLY A 144 -42.64 5.50 -4.07
CA GLY A 144 -43.89 4.72 -4.10
C GLY A 144 -44.13 4.04 -5.45
N ARG A 145 -43.93 4.78 -6.54
CA ARG A 145 -44.09 4.24 -7.91
C ARG A 145 -43.06 3.14 -8.23
N VAL A 146 -41.85 3.26 -7.70
CA VAL A 146 -40.81 2.23 -7.87
C VAL A 146 -41.18 0.95 -7.10
N LEU A 147 -41.78 1.09 -5.92
CA LEU A 147 -42.28 -0.05 -5.14
C LEU A 147 -43.47 -0.73 -5.82
N GLU A 148 -44.40 0.04 -6.39
CA GLU A 148 -45.53 -0.50 -7.16
C GLU A 148 -45.06 -1.33 -8.37
N VAL A 149 -44.12 -0.79 -9.14
CA VAL A 149 -43.53 -1.50 -10.29
C VAL A 149 -42.75 -2.74 -9.83
N LEU A 150 -42.05 -2.67 -8.69
CA LEU A 150 -41.37 -3.84 -8.11
C LEU A 150 -42.36 -4.93 -7.68
N ASP A 151 -43.49 -4.55 -7.08
CA ASP A 151 -44.53 -5.51 -6.70
C ASP A 151 -45.21 -6.12 -7.93
N GLU A 152 -45.44 -5.35 -8.99
CA GLU A 152 -45.98 -5.84 -10.26
C GLU A 152 -44.98 -6.78 -10.97
N ILE A 153 -43.69 -6.47 -10.95
CA ILE A 153 -42.63 -7.36 -11.45
C ILE A 153 -42.57 -8.63 -10.61
N LYS A 154 -42.74 -8.54 -9.29
CA LYS A 154 -42.70 -9.70 -8.39
C LYS A 154 -43.85 -10.66 -8.63
N THR A 155 -45.05 -10.15 -8.89
CA THR A 155 -46.23 -10.97 -9.22
C THR A 155 -46.11 -11.60 -10.61
N SER A 156 -45.61 -10.85 -11.59
CA SER A 156 -45.41 -11.32 -12.97
C SER A 156 -44.08 -12.07 -13.20
N PHE A 157 -43.25 -12.21 -12.17
CA PHE A 157 -41.89 -12.75 -12.29
C PHE A 157 -41.86 -14.15 -12.91
N ARG A 158 -42.84 -15.00 -12.58
CA ARG A 158 -42.90 -16.38 -13.11
C ARG A 158 -43.06 -16.40 -14.64
N ASP A 159 -43.77 -15.43 -15.19
CA ASP A 159 -44.04 -15.34 -16.62
C ASP A 159 -42.91 -14.59 -17.34
N LEU A 160 -42.31 -13.59 -16.67
CA LEU A 160 -41.19 -12.81 -17.20
C LEU A 160 -39.85 -13.54 -17.14
N GLN A 161 -39.64 -14.39 -16.13
CA GLN A 161 -38.39 -15.12 -15.90
C GLN A 161 -37.91 -15.91 -17.13
N PRO A 162 -38.71 -16.77 -17.79
CA PRO A 162 -38.24 -17.54 -18.93
C PRO A 162 -37.93 -16.66 -20.16
N ILE A 163 -38.55 -15.49 -20.27
CA ILE A 163 -38.39 -14.56 -21.41
C ILE A 163 -37.11 -13.73 -21.26
N TYR A 164 -36.92 -13.13 -20.09
CA TYR A 164 -35.84 -12.15 -19.87
C TYR A 164 -34.62 -12.74 -19.17
N LEU A 165 -34.81 -13.79 -18.37
CA LEU A 165 -33.77 -14.41 -17.55
C LEU A 165 -33.79 -15.94 -17.68
N PRO A 166 -33.71 -16.51 -18.90
CA PRO A 166 -33.84 -17.95 -19.14
C PRO A 166 -32.77 -18.78 -18.42
N HIS A 167 -31.59 -18.19 -18.16
CA HIS A 167 -30.48 -18.88 -17.51
C HIS A 167 -30.46 -18.72 -15.98
N LEU A 168 -31.43 -18.02 -15.38
CA LEU A 168 -31.42 -17.74 -13.94
C LEU A 168 -31.39 -19.02 -13.08
N GLN A 169 -32.06 -20.09 -13.53
CA GLN A 169 -32.08 -21.39 -12.85
C GLN A 169 -30.72 -22.09 -12.87
N ASN A 170 -29.84 -21.72 -13.82
CA ASN A 170 -28.49 -22.26 -13.94
C ASN A 170 -27.47 -21.47 -13.11
N ILE A 171 -27.87 -20.32 -12.54
CA ILE A 171 -27.00 -19.51 -11.71
C ILE A 171 -26.99 -20.13 -10.31
N PRO A 172 -25.84 -20.60 -9.80
CA PRO A 172 -25.76 -21.08 -8.43
C PRO A 172 -26.07 -19.92 -7.48
N LEU A 173 -27.19 -20.02 -6.76
CA LEU A 173 -27.66 -19.00 -5.80
C LEU A 173 -26.71 -18.87 -4.60
N GLU A 174 -25.93 -19.91 -4.33
CA GLU A 174 -24.86 -19.91 -3.33
C GLU A 174 -23.51 -19.60 -3.98
N LEU A 175 -23.29 -18.32 -4.33
CA LEU A 175 -21.93 -17.80 -4.51
C LEU A 175 -21.29 -17.66 -3.12
N GLY A 176 -20.60 -18.71 -2.68
CA GLY A 176 -19.79 -18.66 -1.47
C GLY A 176 -18.79 -17.50 -1.56
N MET A 177 -18.87 -16.55 -0.63
CA MET A 177 -17.84 -15.53 -0.47
C MET A 177 -16.59 -16.18 0.15
N SER A 178 -15.51 -16.27 -0.62
CA SER A 178 -14.18 -16.42 -0.03
C SER A 178 -13.63 -15.03 0.32
N TRP A 179 -13.42 -14.78 1.60
CA TRP A 179 -12.72 -13.59 2.07
C TRP A 179 -11.25 -13.65 1.65
N GLU A 180 -10.86 -12.92 0.62
CA GLU A 180 -9.46 -12.61 0.36
C GLU A 180 -9.09 -11.34 1.15
N PRO A 181 -8.21 -11.42 2.17
CA PRO A 181 -7.82 -10.24 2.93
C PRO A 181 -7.00 -9.30 2.05
N THR A 182 -7.64 -8.27 1.50
CA THR A 182 -6.90 -7.15 0.92
C THR A 182 -6.35 -6.29 2.06
N TRP A 183 -5.06 -6.41 2.32
CA TRP A 183 -4.30 -5.57 3.26
C TRP A 183 -4.14 -4.14 2.72
N LYS A 184 -5.24 -3.45 2.42
CA LYS A 184 -5.23 -2.02 2.16
C LYS A 184 -5.20 -1.32 3.51
N SER A 185 -4.09 -0.65 3.80
CA SER A 185 -3.91 0.12 5.02
C SER A 185 -4.99 1.20 5.13
N THR A 186 -5.97 1.01 6.01
CA THR A 186 -6.81 2.10 6.49
C THR A 186 -5.92 3.09 7.27
N PRO A 187 -6.09 4.41 7.08
CA PRO A 187 -5.32 5.39 7.83
C PRO A 187 -5.76 5.36 9.30
N LEU A 188 -4.80 5.08 10.19
CA LEU A 188 -4.93 5.17 11.63
C LEU A 188 -5.37 6.59 12.02
N LEU A 189 -6.45 6.69 12.79
CA LEU A 189 -6.89 7.92 13.45
C LEU A 189 -6.15 8.04 14.78
N ASP A 190 -5.55 9.20 15.02
CA ASP A 190 -4.83 9.59 16.25
C ASP A 190 -5.78 9.99 17.41
N ASN A 191 -6.96 9.38 17.50
CA ASN A 191 -7.94 9.73 18.55
C ASN A 191 -7.90 8.80 19.77
N PHE A 192 -6.92 7.89 19.86
CA PHE A 192 -6.66 7.16 21.09
C PHE A 192 -5.42 7.75 21.75
N VAL A 193 -5.56 8.13 23.03
CA VAL A 193 -4.55 8.75 23.91
C VAL A 193 -4.55 10.29 23.93
N ARG A 194 -5.69 10.87 24.33
CA ARG A 194 -5.71 12.02 25.26
C ARG A 194 -6.90 11.92 26.20
N SER A 195 -6.78 11.05 27.18
CA SER A 195 -7.49 11.14 28.46
C SER A 195 -6.73 10.25 29.44
N PHE A 196 -5.80 10.86 30.18
CA PHE A 196 -5.46 10.68 31.60
C PHE A 196 -4.27 11.59 31.88
#